data_AF-A0A380U001-F1
#
_entry.id   AF-A0A380U001-F1
#
_cell.length_a   1.000
_cell.length_b   1.000
_cell.length_c   1.000
_cell.angle_alpha   90.00
_cell.angle_beta   90.00
_cell.angle_gamma   90.00
#
_symmetry.space_group_name_H-M   'P 1'
#
loop_
_entity.id
_entity.type
_entity.pdbx_description
1 polymer ?
#
loop_
_entity_poly.entity_id
_entity_poly.type
_entity_poly.pdbx_seq_one_letter_code
_entity_poly.pdbx_strand_id
1 'polypeptide(L)'
;MQFVELDMSVKFALLFSGIFLFVGMLTGVWKYAQIRHSPQFRAHYYVDIAHRSSLLYAPASLIIAVMAAISIWPEPVNMLFVGINLFFFSFSILSYIVHGVLQDTNNQFRSPHVLGKWTLPKSIMLIAMMALVVGEIMATLGLLWGMFLGLF
;
A
#
# COMPACT_ATOMS: atom_id res chain seq x y z
N MET A 1 7.19 -29.85 -11.50
CA MET A 1 6.75 -28.59 -12.10
C MET A 1 7.97 -27.71 -12.20
N GLN A 2 8.45 -27.41 -13.40
CA GLN A 2 9.45 -26.37 -13.59
C GLN A 2 8.73 -25.07 -13.23
N PHE A 3 9.03 -24.50 -12.05
CA PHE A 3 8.52 -23.18 -11.73
C PHE A 3 8.93 -22.30 -12.91
N VAL A 4 7.95 -21.69 -13.58
CA VAL A 4 8.22 -20.58 -14.48
C VAL A 4 9.21 -19.69 -13.73
N GLU A 5 10.41 -19.49 -14.26
CA GLU A 5 11.37 -18.59 -13.62
C GLU A 5 10.79 -17.19 -13.75
N LEU A 6 9.95 -16.82 -12.78
CA LEU A 6 9.34 -15.52 -12.71
C LEU A 6 10.44 -14.50 -12.47
N ASP A 7 10.32 -13.38 -13.16
CA ASP A 7 11.15 -12.21 -12.89
C ASP A 7 10.97 -11.73 -11.45
N MET A 8 11.98 -11.01 -10.94
CA MET A 8 12.00 -10.57 -9.55
C MET A 8 10.87 -9.58 -9.25
N SER A 9 10.56 -8.71 -10.21
CA SER A 9 9.44 -7.77 -10.19
C SER A 9 8.11 -8.48 -9.93
N VAL A 10 7.84 -9.56 -10.67
CA VAL A 10 6.64 -10.39 -10.52
C VAL A 10 6.64 -11.12 -9.18
N LYS A 11 7.77 -11.73 -8.78
CA LYS A 11 7.91 -12.42 -7.48
C LYS A 11 7.59 -11.49 -6.31
N PHE A 12 8.13 -10.26 -6.33
CA PHE A 12 7.89 -9.28 -5.28
C PHE A 12 6.43 -8.82 -5.25
N ALA A 13 5.84 -8.49 -6.41
CA ALA A 13 4.44 -8.09 -6.49
C ALA A 13 3.49 -9.19 -5.98
N LEU A 14 3.72 -10.46 -6.35
CA LEU A 14 2.95 -11.60 -5.85
C LEU A 14 3.12 -11.82 -4.35
N LEU A 15 4.36 -11.75 -3.85
CA LEU A 15 4.64 -11.91 -2.43
C LEU A 15 3.91 -10.83 -1.62
N PHE A 16 4.00 -9.56 -2.05
CA PHE A 16 3.33 -8.45 -1.37
C PHE A 16 1.82 -8.50 -1.50
N SER A 17 1.26 -9.00 -2.62
CA SER A 17 -0.17 -9.30 -2.72
C SER A 17 -0.63 -10.23 -1.59
N GLY A 18 0.11 -11.32 -1.36
CA GLY A 18 -0.16 -12.24 -0.25
C GLY A 18 0.01 -11.59 1.13
N ILE A 19 1.08 -10.80 1.32
CA ILE A 19 1.33 -10.09 2.57
C ILE A 19 0.20 -9.10 2.88
N PHE A 20 -0.23 -8.28 1.91
CA PHE A 20 -1.31 -7.32 2.11
C PHE A 20 -2.64 -8.00 2.40
N LEU A 21 -2.92 -9.15 1.78
CA LEU A 21 -4.10 -9.95 2.11
C LEU A 21 -4.02 -10.42 3.57
N PHE A 22 -2.88 -10.95 3.99
CA PHE A 22 -2.66 -11.43 5.35
C PHE A 22 -2.76 -10.30 6.38
N VAL A 23 -2.15 -9.14 6.13
CA VAL A 23 -2.26 -7.94 6.97
C VAL A 23 -3.71 -7.47 7.03
N GLY A 24 -4.46 -7.51 5.92
CA GLY A 24 -5.89 -7.22 5.89
C GLY A 24 -6.69 -8.14 6.80
N MET A 25 -6.39 -9.45 6.83
CA MET A 25 -7.05 -10.38 7.75
C MET A 25 -6.72 -10.08 9.22
N LEU A 26 -5.45 -9.84 9.56
CA LEU A 26 -5.02 -9.53 10.93
C LEU A 26 -5.64 -8.22 11.45
N THR A 27 -5.61 -7.16 10.63
CA THR A 27 -6.25 -5.88 10.96
C THR A 27 -7.78 -6.00 11.03
N GLY A 28 -8.38 -6.96 10.32
CA GLY A 28 -9.79 -7.33 10.46
C GLY A 28 -10.12 -7.93 11.83
N VAL A 29 -9.27 -8.83 12.34
CA VAL A 29 -9.39 -9.38 13.70
C VAL A 29 -9.28 -8.26 14.74
N TRP A 30 -8.30 -7.36 14.57
CA TRP A 30 -8.14 -6.20 15.45
C TRP A 30 -9.35 -5.26 15.42
N LYS A 31 -9.87 -4.95 14.23
CA LYS A 31 -11.09 -4.16 14.03
C LYS A 31 -12.28 -4.79 14.74
N TYR A 32 -12.48 -6.11 14.59
CA TYR A 32 -13.56 -6.83 15.25
C TYR A 32 -13.45 -6.77 16.78
N ALA A 33 -12.23 -6.94 17.32
CA ALA A 33 -11.99 -6.81 18.74
C ALA A 33 -12.39 -5.42 19.26
N GLN A 34 -11.99 -4.33 18.57
CA GLN A 34 -12.40 -2.98 18.97
C GLN A 34 -13.91 -2.76 18.89
N ILE A 35 -14.57 -3.22 17.83
CA ILE A 35 -16.02 -3.10 17.67
C ILE A 35 -16.74 -3.75 18.85
N ARG A 36 -16.34 -4.96 19.25
CA ARG A 36 -16.97 -5.70 20.36
C ARG A 36 -16.84 -5.02 21.72
N HIS A 37 -15.77 -4.27 21.94
CA HIS A 37 -15.50 -3.61 23.23
C HIS A 37 -15.90 -2.13 23.26
N SER A 38 -16.27 -1.55 22.12
CA SER A 38 -16.67 -0.13 22.03
C SER A 38 -18.17 0.06 22.31
N PRO A 39 -18.58 1.09 23.07
CA PRO A 39 -20.00 1.38 23.32
C PRO A 39 -20.80 1.69 22.05
N GLN A 40 -20.14 2.23 21.03
CA GLN A 40 -20.74 2.61 19.74
C GLN A 40 -20.61 1.53 18.66
N PHE A 41 -20.04 0.35 18.99
CA PHE A 41 -19.76 -0.74 18.04
C PHE A 41 -18.95 -0.29 16.82
N ARG A 42 -17.92 0.53 17.03
CA ARG A 42 -17.04 1.08 16.00
C ARG A 42 -15.57 0.94 16.40
N ALA A 43 -14.75 0.53 15.44
CA ALA A 43 -13.30 0.59 15.56
C ALA A 43 -12.79 2.02 15.37
N HIS A 44 -11.57 2.28 15.82
CA HIS A 44 -10.88 3.53 15.53
C HIS A 44 -10.72 3.72 14.01
N TYR A 45 -10.83 4.97 13.55
CA TYR A 45 -10.91 5.30 12.12
C TYR A 45 -9.74 4.71 11.32
N TYR A 46 -8.51 4.83 11.83
CA TYR A 46 -7.33 4.28 11.15
C TYR A 46 -7.21 2.76 11.21
N VAL A 47 -7.86 2.09 12.15
CA VAL A 47 -7.94 0.62 12.17
C VAL A 47 -8.84 0.14 11.04
N ASP A 48 -9.96 0.83 10.81
CA ASP A 48 -10.84 0.54 9.67
C ASP A 48 -10.14 0.84 8.33
N ILE A 49 -9.43 1.95 8.22
CA ILE A 49 -8.65 2.27 7.01
C ILE A 49 -7.55 1.25 6.78
N ALA A 50 -6.73 0.92 7.79
CA ALA A 50 -5.64 -0.05 7.64
C ALA A 50 -6.16 -1.40 7.10
N HIS A 51 -7.30 -1.87 7.62
CA HIS A 51 -7.96 -3.08 7.15
C HIS A 51 -8.41 -2.98 5.69
N ARG A 52 -9.19 -1.94 5.34
CA ARG A 52 -9.72 -1.78 3.98
C ARG A 52 -8.60 -1.58 2.95
N SER A 53 -7.64 -0.71 3.26
CA SER A 53 -6.51 -0.43 2.37
C SER A 53 -5.68 -1.68 2.12
N SER A 54 -5.40 -2.50 3.14
CA SER A 54 -4.68 -3.76 2.96
C SER A 54 -5.41 -4.73 2.03
N LEU A 55 -6.74 -4.86 2.17
CA LEU A 55 -7.55 -5.70 1.29
C LEU A 55 -7.68 -5.15 -0.15
N LEU A 56 -7.54 -3.84 -0.35
CA LEU A 56 -7.53 -3.23 -1.69
C LEU A 56 -6.14 -3.31 -2.34
N TYR A 57 -5.07 -3.16 -1.55
CA TYR A 57 -3.70 -3.23 -2.06
C TYR A 57 -3.26 -4.66 -2.38
N ALA A 58 -3.86 -5.68 -1.77
CA ALA A 58 -3.62 -7.07 -2.16
C ALA A 58 -3.92 -7.35 -3.65
N PRO A 59 -5.16 -7.19 -4.15
CA PRO A 59 -5.46 -7.37 -5.57
C PRO A 59 -4.77 -6.32 -6.45
N ALA A 60 -4.50 -5.11 -5.96
CA ALA A 60 -3.73 -4.11 -6.73
C ALA A 60 -2.29 -4.60 -6.99
N SER A 61 -1.61 -5.16 -5.98
CA SER A 61 -0.30 -5.78 -6.14
C SER A 61 -0.34 -6.98 -7.10
N LEU A 62 -1.42 -7.75 -7.10
CA LEU A 62 -1.61 -8.82 -8.08
C LEU A 62 -1.74 -8.27 -9.52
N ILE A 63 -2.50 -7.19 -9.72
CA ILE A 63 -2.62 -6.50 -11.01
C ILE A 63 -1.24 -6.00 -11.46
N ILE A 64 -0.47 -5.39 -10.55
CA ILE A 64 0.90 -4.96 -10.82
C ILE A 64 1.81 -6.13 -11.23
N ALA A 65 1.66 -7.30 -10.59
CA ALA A 65 2.40 -8.51 -10.96
C ALA A 65 2.10 -8.94 -12.40
N VAL A 66 0.82 -8.91 -12.80
CA VAL A 66 0.39 -9.24 -14.17
C VAL A 66 0.91 -8.22 -15.17
N MET A 67 0.85 -6.91 -14.85
CA MET A 67 1.41 -5.86 -15.71
C MET A 67 2.91 -6.06 -15.92
N ALA A 68 3.67 -6.34 -14.85
CA ALA A 68 5.10 -6.59 -14.95
C ALA A 68 5.43 -7.85 -15.76
N ALA A 69 4.65 -8.93 -15.59
CA ALA A 69 4.87 -10.20 -16.29
C ALA A 69 4.65 -10.11 -17.81
N ILE A 70 3.81 -9.18 -18.27
CA ILE A 70 3.49 -8.97 -19.69
C ILE A 70 4.33 -7.82 -20.28
N SER A 71 4.91 -6.97 -19.43
CA SER A 71 5.59 -5.76 -19.87
C SER A 71 6.81 -6.06 -20.75
N ILE A 72 7.00 -5.28 -21.82
CA ILE A 72 8.20 -5.33 -22.66
C ILE A 72 9.44 -4.74 -22.01
N TRP A 73 9.30 -4.05 -20.87
CA TRP A 73 10.42 -3.35 -20.27
C TRP A 73 11.46 -4.33 -19.74
N PRO A 74 12.75 -3.96 -19.75
CA PRO A 74 13.77 -4.77 -19.12
C PRO A 74 13.51 -4.86 -17.62
N GLU A 75 13.86 -5.99 -17.02
CA GLU A 75 13.50 -6.33 -15.64
C GLU A 75 13.85 -5.24 -14.59
N PRO A 76 15.02 -4.56 -14.63
CA PRO A 76 15.29 -3.48 -13.68
C PRO A 76 14.28 -2.33 -13.70
N VAL A 77 13.69 -2.05 -14.86
CA VAL A 77 12.66 -1.00 -15.03
C VAL A 77 11.32 -1.48 -14.45
N ASN A 78 10.92 -2.71 -14.74
CA ASN A 78 9.74 -3.31 -14.10
C ASN A 78 9.89 -3.37 -12.58
N MET A 79 11.05 -3.81 -12.10
CA MET A 79 11.35 -3.87 -10.67
C MET A 79 11.30 -2.50 -10.01
N LEU A 80 11.77 -1.44 -10.68
CA LEU A 80 11.65 -0.07 -10.17
C LEU A 80 10.18 0.35 -10.02
N PHE A 81 9.35 0.16 -11.05
CA PHE A 81 7.95 0.55 -11.00
C PHE A 81 7.13 -0.29 -9.99
N VAL A 82 7.38 -1.60 -9.92
CA VAL A 82 6.80 -2.46 -8.89
C VAL A 82 7.23 -1.97 -7.50
N GLY A 83 8.53 -1.76 -7.31
CA GLY A 83 9.10 -1.34 -6.03
C GLY A 83 8.52 -0.02 -5.51
N ILE A 84 8.34 0.97 -6.39
CA ILE A 84 7.73 2.26 -6.02
C ILE A 84 6.31 2.08 -5.50
N ASN A 85 5.46 1.33 -6.22
CA ASN A 85 4.09 1.09 -5.78
C ASN A 85 4.03 0.31 -4.46
N LEU A 86 4.79 -0.79 -4.35
CA LEU A 86 4.83 -1.59 -3.14
C LEU A 86 5.33 -0.78 -1.93
N PHE A 87 6.33 0.07 -2.13
CA PHE A 87 6.84 0.96 -1.09
C PHE A 87 5.75 1.90 -0.56
N PHE A 88 5.03 2.61 -1.44
CA PHE A 88 4.00 3.56 -1.01
C PHE A 88 2.74 2.87 -0.45
N PHE A 89 2.35 1.71 -0.96
CA PHE A 89 1.29 0.88 -0.37
C PHE A 89 1.65 0.45 1.05
N SER A 90 2.86 -0.08 1.23
CA SER A 90 3.35 -0.49 2.56
C SER A 90 3.47 0.70 3.50
N PHE A 91 4.03 1.83 3.05
CA PHE A 91 4.17 3.04 3.83
C PHE A 91 2.80 3.54 4.34
N SER A 92 1.80 3.56 3.46
CA SER A 92 0.43 3.98 3.80
C SER A 92 -0.21 3.05 4.83
N ILE A 93 -0.16 1.73 4.61
CA ILE A 93 -0.69 0.75 5.57
C ILE A 93 -0.01 0.89 6.93
N LEU A 94 1.32 1.00 6.96
CA LEU A 94 2.08 1.16 8.20
C LEU A 94 1.69 2.43 8.95
N SER A 95 1.55 3.56 8.24
CA SER A 95 1.07 4.83 8.83
C SER A 95 -0.30 4.64 9.48
N TYR A 96 -1.24 3.97 8.79
CA TYR A 96 -2.57 3.71 9.34
C TYR A 96 -2.54 2.76 10.54
N ILE A 97 -1.69 1.74 10.54
CA ILE A 97 -1.50 0.87 11.71
C ILE A 97 -0.97 1.69 12.89
N VAL A 98 0.05 2.53 12.67
CA VAL A 98 0.62 3.40 13.70
C VAL A 98 -0.44 4.32 14.29
N HIS A 99 -1.21 5.03 13.46
CA HIS A 99 -2.31 5.88 13.94
C HIS A 99 -3.46 5.09 14.57
N GLY A 100 -3.69 3.85 14.16
CA GLY A 100 -4.64 2.95 14.80
C GLY A 100 -4.22 2.51 16.21
N VAL A 101 -2.91 2.30 16.41
CA VAL A 101 -2.32 1.94 17.71
C VAL A 101 -2.26 3.15 18.63
N LEU A 102 -1.79 4.29 18.12
CA LEU A 102 -1.61 5.52 18.90
C LEU A 102 -2.92 6.22 19.21
N GLN A 103 -3.94 6.06 18.35
CA GLN A 103 -5.23 6.77 18.43
C GLN A 103 -5.05 8.28 18.60
N ASP A 104 -4.03 8.82 17.93
CA ASP A 104 -3.51 10.18 18.07
C ASP A 104 -4.21 11.19 17.15
N THR A 105 -4.82 10.70 16.05
CA THR A 105 -5.56 11.53 15.12
C THR A 105 -6.68 10.74 14.44
N ASN A 106 -7.70 11.48 13.98
CA ASN A 106 -8.72 11.00 13.05
C ASN A 106 -8.54 11.56 11.62
N ASN A 107 -7.56 12.45 11.42
CA ASN A 107 -7.20 13.02 10.12
C ASN A 107 -5.72 13.45 10.14
N GLN A 108 -4.87 12.67 9.49
CA GLN A 108 -3.41 12.83 9.49
C GLN A 108 -2.98 14.08 8.74
N PHE A 109 -3.85 14.65 7.90
CA PHE A 109 -3.62 15.87 7.12
C PHE A 109 -4.17 17.13 7.78
N ARG A 110 -4.90 17.01 8.90
CA ARG A 110 -5.34 18.17 9.67
C ARG A 110 -4.12 18.79 10.34
N SER A 111 -3.95 20.11 10.20
CA SER A 111 -2.93 20.85 10.93
C SER A 111 -3.38 21.09 12.40
N PRO A 112 -2.48 20.94 13.39
CA PRO A 112 -1.10 20.45 13.28
C PRO A 112 -1.04 18.96 12.95
N HIS A 113 -0.10 18.53 12.10
CA HIS A 113 0.08 17.12 11.76
C HIS A 113 0.69 16.40 12.97
N VAL A 114 -0.01 15.43 13.53
CA VAL A 114 0.41 14.73 14.77
C VAL A 114 0.87 13.32 14.45
N LEU A 115 1.95 12.89 15.10
CA LEU A 115 2.39 11.50 15.17
C LEU A 115 2.75 11.18 16.63
N GLY A 116 1.82 10.56 17.35
CA GLY A 116 1.88 10.35 18.78
C GLY A 116 1.95 11.66 19.54
N LYS A 117 3.11 11.94 20.15
CA LYS A 117 3.37 13.20 20.86
C LYS A 117 4.07 14.26 20.01
N TRP A 118 4.49 13.89 18.81
CA TRP A 118 5.28 14.76 17.93
C TRP A 118 4.38 15.49 16.95
N THR A 119 4.79 16.70 16.58
CA THR A 119 4.17 17.44 15.48
C THR A 119 5.09 17.42 14.27
N LEU A 120 4.57 16.98 13.13
CA LEU A 120 5.33 16.92 11.89
C LEU A 120 5.28 18.28 11.17
N PRO A 121 6.42 18.78 10.68
CA PRO A 121 6.46 19.98 9.83
C PRO A 121 5.55 19.82 8.61
N LYS A 122 4.83 20.88 8.25
CA LYS A 122 3.96 20.89 7.06
C LYS A 122 4.72 20.57 5.77
N SER A 123 5.99 20.98 5.67
CA SER A 123 6.86 20.70 4.52
C SER A 123 7.11 19.22 4.33
N ILE A 124 7.35 18.47 5.41
CA ILE A 124 7.60 17.01 5.34
C ILE A 124 6.36 16.29 4.82
N MET A 125 5.18 16.63 5.36
CA MET A 125 3.91 16.07 4.90
C MET A 125 3.64 16.38 3.43
N LEU A 126 3.91 17.62 2.99
CA LEU A 126 3.76 18.00 1.59
C LEU A 126 4.69 17.20 0.67
N ILE A 127 5.97 17.08 1.03
CA ILE A 127 6.96 16.32 0.24
C ILE A 127 6.56 14.85 0.17
N ALA A 128 6.16 14.24 1.28
CA ALA A 128 5.73 12.85 1.32
C ALA A 128 4.51 12.61 0.41
N MET A 129 3.51 13.48 0.47
CA MET A 129 2.32 13.35 -0.37
C MET A 129 2.61 13.58 -1.86
N MET A 130 3.44 14.56 -2.19
CA MET A 130 3.86 14.78 -3.58
C MET A 130 4.65 13.59 -4.11
N ALA A 131 5.58 13.04 -3.31
CA ALA A 131 6.35 11.86 -3.69
C ALA A 131 5.45 10.63 -3.90
N LEU A 132 4.47 10.41 -3.02
CA LEU A 132 3.49 9.33 -3.13
C LEU A 132 2.66 9.47 -4.41
N VAL A 133 2.04 10.63 -4.62
CA VAL A 133 1.15 10.87 -5.77
C VAL A 133 1.91 10.72 -7.08
N VAL A 134 3.07 11.38 -7.22
CA VAL A 134 3.87 11.32 -8.43
C VAL A 134 4.43 9.90 -8.63
N GLY A 135 4.93 9.28 -7.56
CA GLY A 135 5.51 7.94 -7.60
C GLY A 135 4.52 6.88 -8.07
N GLU A 136 3.37 6.75 -7.41
CA GLU A 136 2.37 5.73 -7.73
C GLU A 136 1.79 5.92 -9.13
N ILE A 137 1.46 7.16 -9.52
CA ILE A 137 0.92 7.45 -10.86
C ILE A 137 1.96 7.11 -11.93
N MET A 138 3.19 7.62 -11.81
CA MET A 138 4.21 7.41 -12.83
C MET A 138 4.62 5.94 -12.94
N ALA A 139 4.76 5.25 -11.81
CA ALA A 139 5.13 3.84 -11.80
C ALA A 139 4.02 2.95 -12.38
N THR A 140 2.77 3.20 -12.01
CA THR A 140 1.62 2.46 -12.56
C THR A 140 1.46 2.73 -14.06
N LEU A 141 1.59 3.98 -14.50
CA LEU A 141 1.55 4.33 -15.92
C LEU A 141 2.68 3.65 -16.70
N GLY A 142 3.89 3.61 -16.14
CA GLY A 142 5.04 2.94 -16.75
C GLY A 142 4.79 1.44 -16.97
N LEU A 143 4.26 0.75 -15.96
CA LEU A 143 3.87 -0.65 -16.05
C LEU A 143 2.73 -0.88 -17.04
N LEU A 144 1.69 -0.04 -16.99
CA LEU A 144 0.54 -0.13 -17.90
C LEU A 144 0.98 0.06 -19.36
N TRP A 145 1.85 1.04 -19.62
CA TRP A 145 2.39 1.29 -20.95
C TRP A 145 3.25 0.13 -21.43
N GLY A 146 4.12 -0.39 -20.57
CA GLY A 146 4.95 -1.55 -20.88
C GLY A 146 4.11 -2.79 -21.18
N MET A 147 3.06 -3.04 -20.38
CA MET A 147 2.10 -4.11 -20.61
C MET A 147 1.35 -3.92 -21.93
N PHE A 148 0.88 -2.70 -22.23
CA PHE A 148 0.18 -2.40 -23.48
C PHE A 148 1.02 -2.76 -24.71
N LEU A 149 2.29 -2.38 -24.72
CA LEU A 149 3.22 -2.72 -25.80
C LEU A 149 3.61 -4.22 -25.84
N GLY A 150 3.40 -4.96 -24.75
CA GLY A 150 3.64 -6.41 -24.71
C GLY A 150 2.43 -7.21 -25.19
N LEU A 151 1.23 -6.62 -25.14
CA LEU A 151 -0.02 -7.25 -25.57
C LEU A 151 -0.30 -7.08 -27.07
N PHE A 152 0.15 -5.98 -27.68
CA PHE A 152 -0.17 -5.56 -29.05
C PHE A 152 1.09 -5.23 -29.84
#